data_AF-A0A966PY95-F1
#
_entry.id   AF-A0A966PY95-F1
#
_cell.length_a   1.000
_cell.length_b   1.000
_cell.length_c   1.000
_cell.angle_alpha   90.00
_cell.angle_beta   90.00
_cell.angle_gamma   90.00
#
_symmetry.space_group_name_H-M   'P 1'
#
loop_
_entity.id
_entity.type
_entity.pdbx_description
1 polymer ?
#
loop_
_entity_poly.entity_id
_entity_poly.type
_entity_poly.pdbx_seq_one_letter_code
_entity_poly.pdbx_strand_id
1 'polypeptide(L)' 'MSIYQDKAKECKCCGKHVPLPVRLKEYEGVKVCSTTFDNILEYKRIWNEIGKRPPGNIRKHFSDYVQQIVEKSIDKKDN' A
#
# COMPACT_ATOMS: atom_id res chain seq x y z
N MET A 1 14.72 13.23 18.26
CA MET A 1 13.55 13.21 17.36
C MET A 1 12.35 12.72 18.14
N SER A 2 11.14 13.19 17.83
CA SER A 2 9.94 12.75 18.55
C SER A 2 9.61 11.30 18.18
N ILE A 3 9.26 10.47 19.17
CA ILE A 3 8.91 9.04 19.00
C ILE A 3 7.85 8.84 17.89
N TYR A 4 6.94 9.81 17.73
CA TYR A 4 5.92 9.80 16.70
C TYR A 4 6.48 9.96 15.28
N GLN A 5 7.54 10.76 15.11
CA GLN A 5 8.22 10.93 13.83
C GLN A 5 8.97 9.67 13.41
N ASP A 6 9.53 8.93 14.38
CA ASP A 6 10.20 7.66 14.09
C ASP A 6 9.20 6.55 13.73
N LYS A 7 8.05 6.48 14.41
CA LYS A 7 6.94 5.59 14.02
C LYS A 7 6.39 5.92 12.63
N ALA A 8 6.27 7.20 12.27
CA ALA A 8 5.75 7.60 10.97
C ALA A 8 6.62 7.15 9.77
N LYS A 9 7.90 6.83 10.00
CA LYS A 9 8.82 6.25 9.01
C LYS A 9 8.55 4.76 8.74
N GLU A 10 7.68 4.10 9.52
CA GLU A 10 7.32 2.69 9.29
C GLU A 10 6.61 2.51 7.93
N CYS A 11 5.94 3.53 7.38
CA CYS A 11 5.53 3.48 5.96
C CYS A 11 6.71 3.80 5.05
N LYS A 12 7.13 2.81 4.25
CA LYS A 12 8.18 2.96 3.23
C LYS A 12 7.81 3.92 2.09
N CYS A 13 6.52 4.27 2.00
CA CYS A 13 5.99 5.25 1.07
C CYS A 13 6.31 6.70 1.44
N CYS A 14 6.60 6.96 2.73
CA CYS A 14 6.84 8.29 3.27
C CYS A 14 8.35 8.48 3.47
N GLY A 15 8.88 9.63 3.05
CA GLY A 15 10.31 9.88 3.01
C GLY A 15 10.63 11.36 2.92
N LYS A 16 11.77 11.72 2.33
CA LYS A 16 12.24 13.12 2.29
C LYS A 16 11.27 14.11 1.62
N HIS A 17 10.51 13.65 0.62
CA HIS A 17 9.64 14.49 -0.21
C HIS A 17 8.14 14.34 0.08
N VAL A 18 7.77 13.38 0.93
CA VAL A 18 6.37 13.08 1.25
C VAL A 18 6.18 13.32 2.74
N PRO A 19 5.22 14.17 3.16
CA PRO A 19 4.99 14.46 4.57
C PRO A 19 4.80 13.18 5.39
N LEU A 20 5.40 13.16 6.57
CA LEU A 20 5.22 12.06 7.51
C LEU A 20 3.75 12.02 7.96
N PRO A 21 3.08 10.87 7.89
CA PRO A 21 1.68 10.76 8.24
C PRO A 21 1.50 10.87 9.76
N VAL A 22 0.44 11.57 10.18
CA VAL A 22 0.07 11.67 11.60
C VAL A 22 -0.47 10.34 12.14
N ARG A 23 -1.05 9.51 11.26
CA ARG A 23 -1.61 8.20 11.59
C ARG A 23 -1.23 7.16 10.54
N LEU A 24 -0.82 5.99 11.02
CA LEU A 24 -0.60 4.80 10.22
C LEU A 24 -1.82 3.87 10.34
N LYS A 25 -2.14 3.18 9.25
CA LYS A 25 -3.11 2.08 9.18
C LYS A 25 -2.35 0.77 9.00
N GLU A 26 -2.96 -0.35 9.36
CA GLU A 26 -2.36 -1.67 9.19
C GLU A 26 -3.11 -2.47 8.12
N TYR A 27 -2.38 -3.06 7.19
CA TYR A 27 -2.89 -3.99 6.18
C TYR A 27 -2.05 -5.26 6.23
N GLU A 28 -2.66 -6.38 6.64
CA GLU A 28 -2.01 -7.70 6.73
C GLU A 28 -0.65 -7.67 7.47
N GLY A 29 -0.60 -6.94 8.59
CA GLY A 29 0.61 -6.76 9.40
C GLY A 29 1.62 -5.72 8.86
N VAL A 30 1.33 -5.09 7.71
CA VAL A 30 2.14 -3.99 7.15
C VAL A 30 1.52 -2.65 7.55
N LYS A 31 2.28 -1.85 8.29
CA LYS A 31 1.87 -0.47 8.60
C LYS A 31 2.16 0.46 7.43
N VAL A 32 1.13 1.18 7.01
CA VAL A 32 1.15 2.08 5.86
C VAL A 32 0.49 3.42 6.19
N CYS A 33 0.80 4.46 5.43
CA CYS A 33 0.08 5.73 5.57
C CYS A 33 -1.37 5.58 5.08
N SER A 34 -2.24 6.50 5.47
CA SER A 34 -3.67 6.44 5.11
C SER A 34 -3.88 6.39 3.59
N THR A 35 -3.16 7.21 2.82
CA THR A 35 -3.24 7.24 1.36
C THR A 35 -2.80 5.90 0.73
N THR A 36 -1.71 5.30 1.22
CA THR A 36 -1.25 4.01 0.73
C THR A 36 -2.25 2.90 1.05
N PHE A 37 -2.86 2.93 2.24
CA PHE A 37 -3.92 1.99 2.59
C PHE A 37 -5.10 2.08 1.64
N ASP A 38 -5.57 3.29 1.35
CA ASP A 38 -6.72 3.49 0.46
C ASP A 38 -6.38 3.05 -0.97
N ASN A 39 -5.15 3.31 -1.44
CA ASN A 39 -4.64 2.80 -2.73
C ASN A 39 -4.55 1.27 -2.78
N ILE A 40 -4.16 0.61 -1.67
CA ILE A 40 -4.13 -0.86 -1.56
C ILE A 40 -5.55 -1.42 -1.72
N LEU A 41 -6.53 -0.85 -1.02
CA LEU A 41 -7.92 -1.30 -1.10
C LEU A 41 -8.48 -1.14 -2.51
N GLU A 42 -8.24 0.01 -3.13
CA GLU A 42 -8.73 0.26 -4.49
C GLU A 42 -8.07 -0.66 -5.52
N TYR A 43 -6.75 -0.83 -5.45
CA TYR A 43 -6.04 -1.75 -6.36
C TYR A 43 -6.50 -3.20 -6.17
N LYS A 44 -6.76 -3.64 -4.94
CA LYS A 44 -7.33 -4.96 -4.63
C LYS A 44 -8.76 -5.11 -5.16
N ARG A 45 -9.59 -4.06 -5.05
CA ARG A 45 -10.96 -4.04 -5.61
C ARG A 45 -10.92 -4.24 -7.13
N ILE A 46 -10.10 -3.45 -7.83
CA ILE A 46 -9.93 -3.55 -9.29
C ILE A 46 -9.42 -4.95 -9.67
N TRP A 47 -8.45 -5.50 -8.93
CA TRP A 47 -7.97 -6.86 -9.18
C TRP A 47 -9.09 -7.89 -9.07
N ASN A 48 -9.91 -7.83 -8.02
CA ASN A 48 -11.03 -8.75 -7.82
C ASN A 48 -12.10 -8.61 -8.90
N GLU A 49 -12.40 -7.39 -9.35
CA GLU A 49 -13.35 -7.13 -10.44
C GLU A 49 -12.87 -7.68 -11.79
N ILE A 50 -11.57 -7.57 -12.08
CA ILE A 50 -10.96 -8.09 -13.30
C ILE A 50 -10.73 -9.61 -13.20
N GLY A 51 -10.58 -10.15 -11.98
CA GLY A 51 -10.25 -11.55 -11.70
C GLY A 51 -8.79 -11.92 -11.97
N LYS A 52 -7.94 -10.95 -12.32
CA LYS A 52 -6.50 -11.14 -12.59
C LYS A 52 -5.74 -9.83 -12.40
N ARG A 53 -4.40 -9.92 -12.47
CA ARG A 53 -3.50 -8.76 -12.39
C ARG A 53 -3.96 -7.63 -13.32
N PRO A 54 -4.20 -6.41 -12.79
CA PRO A 54 -4.63 -5.28 -13.61
C PRO A 54 -3.66 -5.00 -14.77
N PRO A 55 -4.18 -4.55 -15.93
CA PRO A 55 -3.35 -4.19 -17.08
C PRO A 55 -2.42 -3.01 -16.77
N GLY A 56 -1.32 -2.92 -17.53
CA GLY A 56 -0.24 -1.95 -17.25
C GLY A 56 -0.68 -0.48 -17.25
N ASN A 57 -1.69 -0.14 -18.06
CA ASN A 57 -2.30 1.19 -18.11
C ASN A 57 -3.00 1.57 -16.79
N ILE A 58 -3.51 0.62 -16.02
CA ILE A 58 -4.08 0.85 -14.69
C ILE A 58 -2.95 0.81 -13.64
N ARG A 59 -2.05 -0.19 -13.72
CA ARG A 59 -0.96 -0.37 -12.75
C ARG A 59 -0.07 0.86 -12.59
N LYS A 60 0.24 1.57 -13.69
CA LYS A 60 1.08 2.78 -13.65
C LYS A 60 0.51 3.93 -12.78
N HIS A 61 -0.77 3.90 -12.42
CA HIS A 61 -1.39 4.88 -11.52
C HIS A 61 -1.16 4.55 -10.04
N PHE A 62 -0.67 3.35 -9.73
CA PHE A 62 -0.36 2.90 -8.38
C PHE A 62 1.14 2.72 -8.22
N SER A 63 1.69 3.17 -7.09
CA SER A 63 3.12 2.96 -6.79
C SER A 63 3.48 1.48 -6.78
N ASP A 64 4.71 1.14 -7.17
CA ASP A 64 5.21 -0.24 -7.14
C ASP A 64 5.07 -0.88 -5.76
N TYR A 65 5.21 -0.09 -4.69
CA TYR A 65 5.01 -0.54 -3.32
C TYR A 65 3.59 -1.08 -3.07
N VAL A 66 2.56 -0.38 -3.56
CA VAL A 66 1.16 -0.81 -3.47
C VAL A 66 0.93 -2.08 -4.29
N GLN A 67 1.44 -2.12 -5.53
CA GLN A 67 1.32 -3.29 -6.41
C GLN A 67 1.91 -4.54 -5.73
N GLN A 68 3.12 -4.43 -5.18
CA GLN A 68 3.80 -5.54 -4.50
C GLN A 68 3.07 -6.03 -3.24
N ILE A 69 2.48 -5.12 -2.44
CA ILE A 69 1.72 -5.51 -1.25
C ILE A 69 0.49 -6.32 -1.65
N VAL A 70 -0.27 -5.85 -2.63
CA VAL A 70 -1.50 -6.51 -3.05
C VAL A 70 -1.20 -7.85 -3.72
N GLU A 71 -0.20 -7.91 -4.60
CA GLU A 71 0.24 -9.15 -5.25
C GLU A 71 0.57 -10.23 -4.22
N LYS A 72 1.43 -9.91 -3.24
CA LYS A 72 1.78 -10.82 -2.13
C LYS A 72 0.58 -11.23 -1.27
N SER A 73 -0.41 -10.35 -1.12
CA SER A 73 -1.62 -10.65 -0.32
C SER A 73 -2.55 -11.65 -1.00
N ILE A 74 -2.64 -11.58 -2.33
CA ILE A 74 -3.51 -12.45 -3.12
C ILE A 74 -2.87 -13.83 -3.28
N ASP A 75 -1.56 -13.91 -3.54
CA ASP A 75 -0.84 -15.19 -3.65
C ASP A 75 -0.93 -16.03 -2.36
N LYS A 76 -1.06 -15.39 -1.18
CA LYS A 76 -1.24 -16.07 0.11
C LYS A 76 -2.64 -16.65 0.33
N LYS A 77 -3.65 -16.19 -0.41
CA LYS A 77 -5.03 -16.67 -0.29
C LYS A 77 -5.32 -17.91 -1.14
N ASP A 78 -4.43 -18.21 -2.09
CA ASP A 78 -4.56 -19.34 -3.03
C ASP A 78 -3.76 -20.59 -2.60
N ASN A 79 -3.25 -20.63 -1.35
CA ASN A 79 -2.71 -21.83 -0.69
C ASN A 79 -3.53 -22.15 0.57
#